data_AF-A0A399Z3Q1-F1
#
_entry.id   AF-A0A399Z3Q1-F1
#
_cell.length_a   1.000
_cell.length_b   1.000
_cell.length_c   1.000
_cell.angle_alpha   90.00
_cell.angle_beta   90.00
_cell.angle_gamma   90.00
#
_symmetry.space_group_name_H-M   'P 1'
#
loop_
_entity.id
_entity.type
_entity.pdbx_description
1 polymer ?
#
loop_
_entity_poly.entity_id
_entity_poly.type
_entity_poly.pdbx_seq_one_letter_code
_entity_poly.pdbx_strand_id
1 'polypeptide(L)'
;MSGTPEQTHPQTSSRWIAIEGIALVIATPFLFFPEFLPFATLAALLALGILWLASIKTIVLPATPFNLILVFWGIALMVGIMVSADPADTLPKATGAILGLAVWRFLVISLQNARHVSLAVVVLLLTGIALSFLGIASLDGLTKIPVLANLNPFQSTLFSGLGGHINQVGGLICLILPLLVSLSIFPPPEFRRVAPRAILITATLLVTLILILSQSRSGWIGSA
;
A
#
# COMPACT_ATOMS: atom_id res chain seq x y z
N MET A 1 -3.12 42.42 -18.94
CA MET A 1 -3.81 41.24 -19.50
C MET A 1 -2.87 40.05 -19.42
N SER A 2 -2.81 39.37 -18.27
CA SER A 2 -2.04 38.14 -18.10
C SER A 2 -3.00 36.97 -18.22
N GLY A 3 -3.08 36.37 -19.41
CA GLY A 3 -3.80 35.12 -19.61
C GLY A 3 -3.10 34.02 -18.82
N THR A 4 -3.70 33.61 -17.71
CA THR A 4 -3.37 32.32 -17.09
C THR A 4 -3.71 31.24 -18.11
N PRO A 5 -2.75 30.41 -18.56
CA PRO A 5 -3.06 29.29 -19.42
C PRO A 5 -4.01 28.39 -18.66
N GLU A 6 -5.23 28.28 -19.19
CA GLU A 6 -6.25 27.34 -18.76
C GLU A 6 -5.60 25.95 -18.85
N GLN A 7 -5.22 25.40 -17.69
CA GLN A 7 -4.74 24.02 -17.62
C GLN A 7 -5.93 23.13 -17.94
N THR A 8 -6.09 22.81 -19.22
CA THR A 8 -7.00 21.78 -19.69
C THR A 8 -6.52 20.46 -19.11
N HIS A 9 -7.00 20.12 -17.92
CA HIS A 9 -6.82 18.78 -17.37
C HIS A 9 -7.41 17.82 -18.41
N PRO A 10 -6.61 16.90 -18.97
CA PRO A 10 -7.15 15.89 -19.88
C PRO A 10 -8.24 15.14 -19.13
N GLN A 11 -9.49 15.30 -19.57
CA GLN A 11 -10.64 14.62 -18.98
C GLN A 11 -10.47 13.13 -19.25
N THR A 12 -10.05 12.38 -18.23
CA THR A 12 -10.12 10.92 -18.27
C THR A 12 -11.59 10.54 -18.39
N SER A 13 -11.93 9.75 -19.42
CA SER A 13 -13.32 9.32 -19.62
C SER A 13 -13.79 8.53 -18.39
N SER A 14 -14.85 8.99 -17.73
CA SER A 14 -15.45 8.31 -16.55
C SER A 14 -15.74 6.83 -16.82
N ARG A 15 -16.04 6.47 -18.07
CA ARG A 15 -16.26 5.08 -18.49
C ARG A 15 -15.00 4.22 -18.37
N TRP A 16 -13.83 4.77 -18.69
CA TRP A 16 -12.58 4.04 -18.59
C TRP A 16 -12.22 3.73 -17.14
N ILE A 17 -12.38 4.72 -16.26
CA ILE A 17 -12.18 4.53 -14.82
C ILE A 17 -13.07 3.40 -14.30
N ALA A 18 -14.34 3.37 -14.71
CA ALA A 18 -15.25 2.28 -14.32
C ALA A 18 -14.78 0.90 -14.81
N ILE A 19 -14.33 0.79 -16.07
CA ILE A 19 -13.82 -0.46 -16.63
C ILE A 19 -12.56 -0.92 -15.89
N GLU A 20 -11.61 -0.01 -15.64
CA GLU A 20 -10.37 -0.31 -14.92
C GLU A 20 -10.66 -0.74 -13.47
N GLY A 21 -11.60 -0.07 -12.80
CA GLY A 21 -12.04 -0.43 -11.45
C GLY A 21 -12.71 -1.81 -11.38
N ILE A 22 -13.60 -2.12 -12.31
CA ILE A 22 -14.26 -3.45 -12.38
C ILE A 22 -13.22 -4.54 -12.64
N ALA A 23 -12.33 -4.32 -13.61
CA ALA A 23 -11.26 -5.27 -13.93
C ALA A 23 -10.37 -5.52 -12.70
N LEU A 24 -10.03 -4.46 -11.95
CA LEU A 24 -9.23 -4.55 -10.74
C LEU A 24 -9.94 -5.35 -9.63
N VAL A 25 -11.22 -5.09 -9.37
CA VAL A 25 -11.99 -5.83 -8.36
C VAL A 25 -12.06 -7.33 -8.72
N ILE A 26 -12.30 -7.65 -9.99
CA ILE A 26 -12.33 -9.04 -10.46
C ILE A 26 -10.96 -9.68 -10.37
N ALA A 27 -9.88 -8.96 -10.72
CA ALA A 27 -8.51 -9.47 -10.66
C ALA A 27 -7.99 -9.70 -9.24
N THR A 28 -8.46 -8.90 -8.27
CA THR A 28 -7.97 -8.89 -6.87
C THR A 28 -7.86 -10.28 -6.23
N PRO A 29 -8.91 -11.12 -6.19
CA PRO A 29 -8.82 -12.45 -5.55
C PRO A 29 -7.76 -13.35 -6.21
N PHE A 30 -7.63 -13.30 -7.54
CA PHE A 30 -6.67 -14.12 -8.28
C PHE A 30 -5.23 -13.64 -8.14
N LEU A 31 -5.02 -12.34 -7.86
CA LEU A 31 -3.71 -11.77 -7.62
C LEU A 31 -3.27 -11.93 -6.15
N PHE A 32 -4.21 -11.92 -5.21
CA PHE A 32 -3.95 -12.23 -3.79
C PHE A 32 -3.64 -13.71 -3.57
N PHE A 33 -4.30 -14.59 -4.32
CA PHE A 33 -4.23 -16.04 -4.12
C PHE A 33 -3.87 -16.75 -5.44
N PRO A 34 -2.67 -16.49 -6.00
CA PRO A 34 -2.34 -16.94 -7.36
C PRO A 34 -2.19 -18.45 -7.51
N GLU A 35 -1.94 -19.17 -6.41
CA GLU A 35 -1.73 -20.62 -6.40
C GLU A 35 -3.03 -21.41 -6.56
N PHE A 36 -4.18 -20.84 -6.16
CA PHE A 36 -5.46 -21.57 -6.19
C PHE A 36 -5.99 -21.74 -7.61
N LEU A 37 -5.80 -20.74 -8.48
CA LEU A 37 -6.29 -20.74 -9.85
C LEU A 37 -5.27 -20.09 -10.81
N PRO A 38 -4.15 -20.78 -11.14
CA PRO A 38 -3.06 -20.20 -11.93
C PRO A 38 -3.49 -19.65 -13.29
N PHE A 39 -4.42 -20.34 -13.97
CA PHE A 39 -4.97 -19.86 -15.24
C PHE A 39 -5.79 -18.58 -15.10
N ALA A 40 -6.55 -18.44 -14.01
CA ALA A 40 -7.32 -17.23 -13.73
C ALA A 40 -6.38 -16.06 -13.38
N THR A 41 -5.30 -16.33 -12.64
CA THR A 41 -4.26 -15.33 -12.35
C THR A 41 -3.57 -14.85 -13.62
N LEU A 42 -3.20 -15.76 -14.53
CA LEU A 42 -2.63 -15.41 -15.83
C LEU A 42 -3.62 -14.55 -16.64
N ALA A 43 -4.89 -14.96 -16.69
CA ALA A 43 -5.93 -14.20 -17.39
C ALA A 43 -6.12 -12.80 -16.78
N ALA A 44 -6.08 -12.66 -15.45
CA ALA A 44 -6.17 -11.39 -14.74
C ALA A 44 -4.96 -10.49 -15.07
N LEU A 45 -3.74 -11.03 -15.05
CA LEU A 45 -2.52 -10.29 -15.43
C LEU A 45 -2.57 -9.83 -16.89
N LEU A 46 -2.99 -10.70 -17.81
CA LEU A 46 -3.15 -10.36 -19.22
C LEU A 46 -4.22 -9.30 -19.43
N ALA A 47 -5.37 -9.42 -18.76
CA ALA A 47 -6.45 -8.44 -18.84
C ALA A 47 -5.99 -7.06 -18.36
N LEU A 48 -5.28 -6.98 -17.22
CA LEU A 48 -4.69 -5.74 -16.73
C LEU A 48 -3.65 -5.18 -17.71
N GLY A 49 -2.76 -6.03 -18.23
CA GLY A 49 -1.75 -5.62 -19.19
C GLY A 49 -2.35 -5.06 -20.49
N ILE A 50 -3.34 -5.74 -21.06
CA ILE A 50 -4.07 -5.28 -22.25
C ILE A 50 -4.79 -3.96 -21.97
N LEU A 51 -5.45 -3.84 -20.82
CA LEU A 51 -6.14 -2.61 -20.42
C LEU A 51 -5.14 -1.46 -20.30
N TRP A 52 -3.99 -1.67 -19.65
CA TRP A 52 -2.98 -0.62 -19.53
C TRP A 52 -2.39 -0.21 -20.88
N LEU A 53 -2.08 -1.16 -21.76
CA LEU A 53 -1.60 -0.89 -23.11
C LEU A 53 -2.63 -0.10 -23.93
N ALA A 54 -3.90 -0.51 -23.88
CA ALA A 54 -4.99 0.21 -24.53
C ALA A 54 -5.18 1.62 -23.96
N SER A 55 -4.86 1.82 -22.67
CA SER A 55 -4.98 3.11 -22.02
C SER A 55 -3.88 4.12 -22.37
N ILE A 56 -2.76 3.70 -22.98
CA ILE A 56 -1.59 4.58 -23.23
C ILE A 56 -1.96 5.83 -24.02
N LYS A 57 -2.91 5.71 -24.96
CA LYS A 57 -3.35 6.83 -25.80
C LYS A 57 -4.55 7.57 -25.23
N THR A 58 -5.27 6.99 -24.28
CA THR A 58 -6.55 7.52 -23.76
C THR A 58 -6.41 8.16 -22.39
N ILE A 59 -5.40 7.78 -21.61
CA ILE A 59 -5.12 8.29 -20.27
C ILE A 59 -3.72 8.86 -20.21
N VAL A 60 -3.66 10.16 -19.95
CA VAL A 60 -2.42 10.81 -19.54
C VAL A 60 -2.33 10.69 -18.01
N LEU A 61 -1.36 9.93 -17.53
CA LEU A 61 -1.07 9.87 -16.10
C LEU A 61 -0.54 11.23 -15.64
N PRO A 62 -1.02 11.79 -14.52
CA PRO A 62 -0.46 13.01 -13.98
C PRO A 62 1.00 12.80 -13.55
N ALA A 63 1.81 13.84 -13.68
CA ALA A 63 3.18 13.81 -13.18
C ALA A 63 3.13 13.81 -11.63
N THR A 64 3.48 12.67 -11.02
CA THR A 64 3.61 12.56 -9.56
C THR A 64 5.08 12.48 -9.18
N PRO A 65 5.48 12.94 -7.97
CA PRO A 65 6.86 12.77 -7.50
C PRO A 65 7.27 11.28 -7.39
N PHE A 66 6.31 10.36 -7.40
CA PHE A 66 6.54 8.92 -7.37
C PHE A 66 6.83 8.28 -8.72
N ASN A 67 6.63 8.98 -9.84
CA ASN A 67 6.79 8.37 -11.17
C ASN A 67 8.19 7.75 -11.36
N LEU A 68 9.24 8.48 -10.97
CA LEU A 68 10.62 7.98 -11.06
C LEU A 68 10.86 6.80 -10.10
N ILE A 69 10.34 6.89 -8.88
CA ILE A 69 10.45 5.83 -7.87
C ILE A 69 9.77 4.55 -8.37
N LEU A 70 8.59 4.66 -8.98
CA LEU A 70 7.85 3.51 -9.53
C LEU A 70 8.56 2.87 -10.72
N VAL A 71 9.27 3.66 -11.54
CA VAL A 71 10.12 3.11 -12.61
C VAL A 71 11.27 2.31 -12.01
N PHE A 72 12.01 2.86 -11.04
CA PHE A 72 13.09 2.13 -10.38
C PHE A 72 12.57 0.89 -9.65
N TRP A 73 11.43 0.99 -8.98
CA TRP A 73 10.77 -0.12 -8.31
C TRP A 73 10.35 -1.20 -9.32
N GLY A 74 9.81 -0.82 -10.48
CA GLY A 74 9.48 -1.75 -11.56
C GLY A 74 10.70 -2.46 -12.13
N ILE A 75 11.82 -1.75 -12.33
CA ILE A 75 13.09 -2.36 -12.73
C ILE A 75 13.58 -3.34 -11.66
N ALA A 76 13.57 -2.94 -10.38
CA ALA A 76 13.97 -3.80 -9.27
C ALA A 76 13.10 -5.05 -9.17
N LEU A 77 11.80 -4.92 -9.42
CA LEU A 77 10.86 -6.05 -9.46
C LEU A 77 11.18 -6.99 -10.62
N MET A 78 11.44 -6.48 -11.83
CA MET A 78 11.85 -7.31 -12.97
C MET A 78 13.14 -8.06 -12.66
N VAL A 79 14.17 -7.37 -12.17
CA VAL A 79 15.45 -7.99 -11.79
C VAL A 79 15.24 -9.05 -10.70
N GLY A 80 14.42 -8.74 -9.69
CA GLY A 80 14.08 -9.66 -8.60
C GLY A 80 13.39 -10.93 -9.10
N ILE A 81 12.50 -10.82 -10.08
CA ILE A 81 11.87 -11.99 -10.73
C ILE A 81 12.90 -12.79 -11.53
N MET A 82 13.77 -12.12 -12.32
CA MET A 82 14.74 -12.80 -13.18
C MET A 82 15.85 -13.53 -12.40
N VAL A 83 16.23 -13.01 -11.24
CA VAL A 83 17.30 -13.59 -10.39
C VAL A 83 16.73 -14.55 -9.34
N SER A 84 15.41 -14.69 -9.24
CA SER A 84 14.81 -15.53 -8.20
C SER A 84 15.11 -17.01 -8.44
N ALA A 85 15.58 -17.68 -7.38
CA ALA A 85 15.91 -19.10 -7.40
C ALA A 85 14.68 -20.01 -7.28
N ASP A 86 13.59 -19.51 -6.68
CA ASP A 86 12.35 -20.27 -6.48
C ASP A 86 11.14 -19.52 -7.06
N PRO A 87 10.61 -19.97 -8.21
CA PRO A 87 9.42 -19.39 -8.82
C PRO A 87 8.16 -19.47 -7.93
N ALA A 88 8.03 -20.50 -7.10
CA ALA A 88 6.85 -20.69 -6.25
C ALA A 88 6.75 -19.56 -5.20
N ASP A 89 7.87 -19.19 -4.60
CA ASP A 89 7.95 -18.09 -3.64
C ASP A 89 7.92 -16.69 -4.26
N THR A 90 8.09 -16.61 -5.59
CA THR A 90 8.19 -15.35 -6.34
C THR A 90 6.83 -14.89 -6.83
N LEU A 91 6.01 -15.83 -7.30
CA LEU A 91 4.73 -15.52 -7.93
C LEU A 91 3.79 -14.72 -6.99
N PRO A 92 3.54 -15.12 -5.73
CA PRO A 92 2.68 -14.35 -4.82
C PRO A 92 3.19 -12.94 -4.54
N LYS A 93 4.51 -12.75 -4.46
CA LYS A 93 5.13 -11.44 -4.24
C LYS A 93 4.99 -10.56 -5.48
N ALA A 94 5.21 -11.13 -6.67
CA ALA A 94 5.09 -10.42 -7.94
C ALA A 94 3.64 -10.01 -8.22
N THR A 95 2.65 -10.91 -8.05
CA THR A 95 1.24 -10.58 -8.27
C THR A 95 0.72 -9.57 -7.26
N GLY A 96 1.12 -9.69 -5.98
CA GLY A 96 0.79 -8.70 -4.95
C GLY A 96 1.38 -7.32 -5.25
N ALA A 97 2.62 -7.27 -5.73
CA ALA A 97 3.25 -6.03 -6.17
C ALA A 97 2.52 -5.40 -7.38
N ILE A 98 2.21 -6.19 -8.41
CA ILE A 98 1.45 -5.72 -9.57
C ILE A 98 0.07 -5.21 -9.15
N LEU A 99 -0.61 -5.89 -8.23
CA LEU A 99 -1.88 -5.45 -7.67
C LEU A 99 -1.72 -4.09 -6.95
N GLY A 100 -0.67 -3.92 -6.15
CA GLY A 100 -0.36 -2.63 -5.50
C GLY A 100 -0.17 -1.50 -6.52
N LEU A 101 0.55 -1.76 -7.62
CA LEU A 101 0.71 -0.81 -8.72
C LEU A 101 -0.61 -0.49 -9.41
N ALA A 102 -1.46 -1.50 -9.63
CA ALA A 102 -2.78 -1.36 -10.23
C ALA A 102 -3.70 -0.48 -9.38
N VAL A 103 -3.72 -0.73 -8.06
CA VAL A 103 -4.45 0.08 -7.09
C VAL A 103 -3.92 1.51 -7.08
N TRP A 104 -2.60 1.71 -7.01
CA TRP A 104 -2.00 3.04 -7.06
C TRP A 104 -2.43 3.81 -8.31
N ARG A 105 -2.29 3.18 -9.48
CA ARG A 105 -2.67 3.77 -10.76
C ARG A 105 -4.15 4.16 -10.77
N PHE A 106 -5.02 3.25 -10.35
CA PHE A 106 -6.46 3.47 -10.27
C PHE A 106 -6.80 4.66 -9.35
N LEU A 107 -6.16 4.75 -8.18
CA LEU A 107 -6.35 5.88 -7.27
C LEU A 107 -5.90 7.20 -7.89
N VAL A 108 -4.73 7.23 -8.56
CA VAL A 108 -4.21 8.44 -9.19
C VAL A 108 -5.15 8.98 -10.29
N ILE A 109 -5.78 8.11 -11.07
CA ILE A 109 -6.71 8.54 -12.13
C ILE A 109 -8.12 8.84 -11.61
N SER A 110 -8.53 8.26 -10.49
CA SER A 110 -9.90 8.36 -9.94
C SER A 110 -10.06 9.48 -8.92
N LEU A 111 -9.01 9.79 -8.14
CA LEU A 111 -9.07 10.74 -7.04
C LEU A 111 -8.74 12.16 -7.49
N GLN A 112 -9.65 12.79 -8.23
CA GLN A 112 -9.48 14.17 -8.70
C GLN A 112 -10.07 15.23 -7.76
N ASN A 113 -10.71 14.84 -6.66
CA ASN A 113 -11.35 15.74 -5.70
C ASN A 113 -10.76 15.55 -4.30
N ALA A 114 -10.52 16.66 -3.58
CA ALA A 114 -10.00 16.69 -2.22
C ALA A 114 -10.77 15.76 -1.26
N ARG A 115 -12.11 15.69 -1.40
CA ARG A 115 -12.95 14.80 -0.58
C ARG A 115 -12.70 13.32 -0.85
N HIS A 116 -12.45 12.95 -2.10
CA HIS A 116 -12.12 11.56 -2.44
C HIS A 116 -10.71 11.22 -1.97
N VAL A 117 -9.77 12.17 -2.04
CA VAL A 117 -8.41 12.01 -1.50
C VAL A 117 -8.46 11.82 0.03
N SER A 118 -9.26 12.60 0.76
CA SER A 118 -9.37 12.43 2.21
C SER A 118 -9.97 11.07 2.60
N LEU A 119 -10.98 10.59 1.86
CA LEU A 119 -11.51 9.24 2.05
C LEU A 119 -10.47 8.16 1.75
N ALA A 120 -9.72 8.27 0.66
CA ALA A 120 -8.67 7.32 0.31
C ALA A 120 -7.55 7.28 1.38
N VAL A 121 -7.19 8.43 1.93
CA VAL A 121 -6.25 8.52 3.05
C VAL A 121 -6.81 7.81 4.29
N VAL A 122 -8.07 8.03 4.65
CA VAL A 122 -8.70 7.33 5.79
C VAL A 122 -8.70 5.82 5.58
N VAL A 123 -9.07 5.34 4.39
CA VAL A 123 -9.06 3.91 4.06
C VAL A 123 -7.64 3.34 4.14
N LEU A 124 -6.64 4.06 3.61
CA LEU A 124 -5.23 3.66 3.69
C LEU A 124 -4.76 3.57 5.14
N LEU A 125 -5.10 4.55 5.98
CA LEU A 125 -4.76 4.55 7.40
C LEU A 125 -5.40 3.38 8.14
N LEU A 126 -6.71 3.15 7.95
CA LEU A 126 -7.41 2.03 8.57
C LEU A 126 -6.82 0.69 8.13
N THR A 127 -6.53 0.53 6.83
CA THR A 127 -5.93 -0.68 6.28
C THR A 127 -4.52 -0.88 6.86
N GLY A 128 -3.70 0.16 6.90
CA GLY A 128 -2.36 0.11 7.45
C GLY A 128 -2.33 -0.24 8.92
N ILE A 129 -3.23 0.33 9.72
CA ILE A 129 -3.37 0.02 11.14
C ILE A 129 -3.82 -1.44 11.31
N ALA A 130 -4.86 -1.88 10.59
CA ALA A 130 -5.37 -3.24 10.67
C ALA A 130 -4.30 -4.27 10.28
N LEU A 131 -3.56 -4.04 9.18
CA LEU A 131 -2.47 -4.90 8.75
C LEU A 131 -1.27 -4.86 9.72
N SER A 132 -1.02 -3.73 10.38
CA SER A 132 0.03 -3.65 11.41
C SER A 132 -0.34 -4.50 12.63
N PHE A 133 -1.60 -4.46 13.07
CA PHE A 133 -2.10 -5.33 14.14
C PHE A 133 -2.05 -6.80 13.75
N LEU A 134 -2.55 -7.15 12.56
CA LEU A 134 -2.51 -8.51 12.05
C LEU A 134 -1.06 -9.01 11.94
N GLY A 135 -0.18 -8.16 11.44
CA GLY A 135 1.24 -8.42 11.28
C GLY A 135 1.91 -8.78 12.60
N ILE A 136 1.70 -7.98 13.67
CA ILE A 136 2.25 -8.30 14.98
C ILE A 136 1.60 -9.55 15.59
N ALA A 137 0.27 -9.69 15.47
CA ALA A 137 -0.45 -10.83 16.01
C ALA A 137 -0.02 -12.16 15.36
N SER A 138 0.56 -12.10 14.15
CA SER A 138 1.10 -13.24 13.40
C SER A 138 2.59 -13.47 13.64
N LEU A 139 3.25 -12.71 14.52
CA LEU A 139 4.67 -12.89 14.82
C LEU A 139 4.90 -14.05 15.77
N ASP A 140 5.59 -15.08 15.28
CA ASP A 140 6.08 -16.16 16.12
C ASP A 140 7.37 -15.73 16.82
N GLY A 141 7.31 -15.53 18.14
CA GLY A 141 8.47 -15.40 19.03
C GLY A 141 9.39 -14.20 18.73
N LEU A 142 9.11 -13.05 19.35
CA LEU A 142 10.03 -11.91 19.37
C LEU A 142 11.27 -12.20 20.24
N THR A 143 12.31 -12.82 19.69
CA THR A 143 13.48 -13.29 20.48
C THR A 143 14.69 -12.36 20.48
N LYS A 144 14.69 -11.24 19.73
CA LYS A 144 15.92 -10.44 19.55
C LYS A 144 16.28 -9.60 20.78
N ILE A 145 15.31 -9.10 21.54
CA ILE A 145 15.51 -8.32 22.78
C ILE A 145 14.59 -8.89 23.87
N PRO A 146 15.13 -9.63 24.86
CA PRO A 146 14.32 -10.34 25.86
C PRO A 146 13.40 -9.43 26.69
N VAL A 147 13.84 -8.21 26.99
CA VAL A 147 13.04 -7.24 27.76
C VAL A 147 11.79 -6.82 26.99
N LEU A 148 11.90 -6.58 25.68
CA LEU A 148 10.77 -6.22 24.82
C LEU A 148 9.90 -7.44 24.49
N ALA A 149 10.48 -8.64 24.49
CA ALA A 149 9.75 -9.91 24.30
C ALA A 149 8.71 -10.14 25.41
N ASN A 150 9.10 -9.90 26.66
CA ASN A 150 8.23 -10.04 27.84
C ASN A 150 7.13 -8.97 27.92
N LEU A 151 7.33 -7.84 27.24
CA LEU A 151 6.39 -6.73 27.20
C LEU A 151 5.45 -6.78 26.01
N ASN A 152 5.58 -7.77 25.12
CA ASN A 152 4.71 -7.87 23.95
C ASN A 152 3.35 -8.48 24.32
N PRO A 153 2.24 -7.69 24.37
CA PRO A 153 0.93 -8.23 24.68
C PRO A 153 0.31 -9.03 23.52
N PHE A 154 0.93 -9.01 22.34
CA PHE A 154 0.39 -9.55 21.11
C PHE A 154 0.89 -10.97 20.79
N GLN A 155 1.41 -11.70 21.77
CA GLN A 155 1.71 -13.13 21.64
C GLN A 155 0.40 -13.92 21.57
N SER A 156 -0.32 -13.81 20.45
CA SER A 156 -1.57 -14.53 20.23
C SER A 156 -1.32 -15.79 19.41
N THR A 157 -1.72 -16.93 19.93
CA THR A 157 -1.71 -18.23 19.22
C THR A 157 -2.80 -18.33 18.16
N LEU A 158 -3.75 -17.38 18.11
CA LEU A 158 -4.87 -17.39 17.17
C LEU A 158 -4.46 -17.11 15.72
N PHE A 159 -3.35 -16.41 15.51
CA PHE A 159 -2.83 -16.05 14.18
C PHE A 159 -1.41 -16.56 13.93
N SER A 160 -0.84 -17.36 14.87
CA SER A 160 0.45 -18.02 14.67
C SER A 160 0.35 -18.97 13.48
N GLY A 161 1.27 -18.85 12.52
CA GLY A 161 1.24 -19.63 11.27
C GLY A 161 0.74 -18.89 10.03
N LEU A 162 0.26 -17.64 10.14
CA LEU A 162 0.00 -16.78 8.97
C LEU A 162 1.29 -16.24 8.30
N GLY A 163 2.48 -16.65 8.79
CA GLY A 163 3.76 -16.36 8.15
C GLY A 163 4.18 -14.89 8.19
N GLY A 164 3.68 -14.11 9.15
CA GLY A 164 4.01 -12.69 9.29
C GLY A 164 5.50 -12.50 9.58
N HIS A 165 6.26 -11.99 8.61
CA HIS A 165 7.67 -11.71 8.83
C HIS A 165 7.85 -10.31 9.44
N ILE A 166 8.69 -10.19 10.49
CA ILE A 166 8.96 -8.92 11.21
C ILE A 166 9.25 -7.75 10.25
N ASN A 167 10.02 -8.02 9.20
CA ASN A 167 10.40 -6.98 8.23
C ASN A 167 9.23 -6.52 7.34
N GLN A 168 8.21 -7.36 7.11
CA GLN A 168 7.02 -6.96 6.35
C GLN A 168 6.18 -5.96 7.16
N VAL A 169 6.00 -6.23 8.46
CA VAL A 169 5.32 -5.33 9.38
C VAL A 169 6.07 -4.00 9.50
N GLY A 170 7.39 -4.06 9.72
CA GLY A 170 8.22 -2.86 9.77
C GLY A 170 8.19 -2.06 8.46
N GLY A 171 8.22 -2.75 7.30
CA GLY A 171 8.12 -2.10 6.00
C GLY A 171 6.78 -1.41 5.77
N LEU A 172 5.66 -2.06 6.15
CA LEU A 172 4.34 -1.44 6.11
C LEU A 172 4.28 -0.18 6.99
N ILE A 173 4.82 -0.27 8.21
CA ILE A 173 4.82 0.85 9.16
C ILE A 173 5.62 2.04 8.60
N CYS A 174 6.77 1.80 7.95
CA CYS A 174 7.53 2.86 7.28
C CYS A 174 6.71 3.64 6.25
N LEU A 175 5.71 3.01 5.61
CA LEU A 175 4.84 3.68 4.64
C LEU A 175 3.78 4.54 5.32
N ILE A 176 3.19 4.07 6.42
CA ILE A 176 2.04 4.73 7.06
C ILE A 176 2.43 5.72 8.15
N LEU A 177 3.57 5.53 8.82
CA LEU A 177 3.97 6.34 9.95
C LEU A 177 4.27 7.79 9.56
N PRO A 178 5.04 8.08 8.49
CA PRO A 178 5.26 9.46 8.04
C PRO A 178 3.95 10.19 7.70
N LEU A 179 2.99 9.47 7.10
CA LEU A 179 1.66 10.01 6.79
C LEU A 179 0.88 10.35 8.07
N LEU A 180 0.85 9.43 9.05
CA LEU A 180 0.22 9.63 10.35
C LEU A 180 0.83 10.83 11.11
N VAL A 181 2.15 10.93 11.12
CA VAL A 181 2.87 12.06 11.73
C VAL A 181 2.52 13.37 11.02
N SER A 182 2.59 13.39 9.69
CA SER A 182 2.26 14.59 8.89
C SER A 182 0.83 15.07 9.15
N LEU A 183 -0.15 14.15 9.18
CA LEU A 183 -1.55 14.49 9.43
C LEU A 183 -1.79 14.94 10.89
N SER A 184 -1.00 14.47 11.84
CA SER A 184 -1.09 14.87 13.25
C SER A 184 -0.51 16.27 13.50
N ILE A 185 0.58 16.63 12.79
CA ILE A 185 1.24 17.93 12.90
C ILE A 185 0.51 18.99 12.06
N PHE A 186 0.19 18.66 10.80
CA PHE A 186 -0.45 19.56 9.84
C PHE A 186 -1.78 18.98 9.32
N PRO A 187 -2.82 18.89 10.18
CA PRO A 187 -4.09 18.31 9.78
C PRO A 187 -4.80 19.15 8.70
N PRO A 188 -5.42 18.49 7.70
CA PRO A 188 -6.36 19.14 6.79
C PRO A 188 -7.51 19.77 7.58
N PRO A 189 -8.24 20.75 7.00
CA PRO A 189 -9.36 21.42 7.68
C PRO A 189 -10.37 20.47 8.31
N GLU A 190 -10.64 19.34 7.65
CA GLU A 190 -11.55 18.28 8.10
C GLU A 190 -11.08 17.59 9.40
N PHE A 191 -9.76 17.50 9.62
CA PHE A 191 -9.14 16.83 10.77
C PHE A 191 -8.66 17.79 11.87
N ARG A 192 -8.86 19.10 11.71
CA ARG A 192 -8.46 20.11 12.72
C ARG A 192 -9.28 20.05 14.01
N ARG A 193 -10.43 19.37 14.00
CA ARG A 193 -11.26 19.21 15.21
C ARG A 193 -10.53 18.36 16.26
N VAL A 194 -10.83 18.60 17.54
CA VAL A 194 -10.14 17.96 18.67
C VAL A 194 -10.23 16.43 18.60
N ALA A 195 -11.43 15.88 18.37
CA ALA A 195 -11.66 14.44 18.33
C ALA A 195 -10.86 13.70 17.22
N PRO A 196 -10.96 14.07 15.91
CA PRO A 196 -10.19 13.39 14.87
C PRO A 196 -8.68 13.59 15.03
N ARG A 197 -8.24 14.76 15.53
CA ARG A 197 -6.81 14.97 15.83
C ARG A 197 -6.32 14.07 16.95
N ALA A 198 -7.10 13.90 18.01
CA ALA A 198 -6.77 12.98 19.10
C ALA A 198 -6.67 11.54 18.58
N ILE A 199 -7.61 11.10 17.73
CA ILE A 199 -7.58 9.77 17.09
C ILE A 199 -6.30 9.59 16.28
N LEU A 200 -5.92 10.58 15.45
CA LEU A 200 -4.69 10.52 14.65
C LEU A 200 -3.45 10.41 15.53
N ILE A 201 -3.34 11.23 16.58
CA ILE A 201 -2.22 11.19 17.53
C ILE A 201 -2.16 9.82 18.23
N THR A 202 -3.28 9.30 18.71
CA THR A 202 -3.35 7.98 19.33
C THR A 202 -2.92 6.89 18.36
N ALA A 203 -3.37 6.95 17.11
CA ALA A 203 -2.96 6.01 16.06
C ALA A 203 -1.45 6.12 15.75
N THR A 204 -0.89 7.33 15.67
CA THR A 204 0.56 7.54 15.49
C THR A 204 1.34 6.91 16.64
N LEU A 205 0.98 7.20 17.89
CA LEU A 205 1.66 6.65 19.06
C LEU A 205 1.58 5.12 19.10
N LEU A 206 0.41 4.57 18.77
CA LEU A 206 0.19 3.13 18.71
C LEU A 206 1.04 2.47 17.63
N VAL A 207 1.07 3.01 16.41
CA VAL A 207 1.89 2.47 15.30
C VAL A 207 3.39 2.59 15.60
N THR A 208 3.83 3.67 16.26
CA THR A 208 5.22 3.81 16.74
C THR A 208 5.55 2.76 17.80
N LEU A 209 4.65 2.53 18.77
CA LEU A 209 4.84 1.49 19.78
C LEU A 209 4.96 0.12 19.13
N ILE A 210 4.07 -0.18 18.19
CA ILE A 210 4.07 -1.37 17.36
C ILE A 210 5.42 -1.55 16.63
N LEU A 211 5.97 -0.48 16.05
CA LEU A 211 7.27 -0.50 15.38
C LEU A 211 8.42 -0.85 16.34
N ILE A 212 8.43 -0.25 17.53
CA ILE A 212 9.43 -0.51 18.57
C ILE A 212 9.34 -1.96 19.03
N LEU A 213 8.13 -2.44 19.33
CA LEU A 213 7.88 -3.81 19.78
C LEU A 213 8.19 -4.85 18.68
N SER A 214 8.02 -4.51 17.40
CA SER A 214 8.35 -5.41 16.29
C SER A 214 9.85 -5.76 16.19
N GLN A 215 10.73 -4.92 16.73
CA GLN A 215 12.20 -5.10 16.64
C GLN A 215 12.72 -5.19 15.18
N SER A 216 12.05 -4.52 14.25
CA SER A 216 12.45 -4.41 12.85
C SER A 216 13.51 -3.33 12.65
N ARG A 217 14.79 -3.71 12.48
CA ARG A 217 15.89 -2.75 12.27
C ARG A 217 15.69 -1.89 11.02
N SER A 218 15.25 -2.49 9.91
CA SER A 218 14.92 -1.74 8.69
C SER A 218 13.72 -0.83 8.90
N GLY A 219 12.75 -1.27 9.72
CA GLY A 219 11.62 -0.45 10.14
C GLY A 219 12.05 0.80 10.92
N TRP A 220 12.97 0.64 11.88
CA TRP A 220 13.50 1.74 12.68
C TRP A 220 14.27 2.74 11.83
N ILE A 221 15.17 2.26 10.97
CA ILE A 221 15.99 3.12 10.10
C ILE A 221 15.11 3.82 9.06
N GLY A 222 14.14 3.12 8.46
CA GLY A 222 13.27 3.71 7.44
C GLY A 222 12.22 4.69 7.98
N SER A 223 11.99 4.70 9.29
CA SER A 223 11.01 5.57 9.97
C SER A 223 11.65 6.72 10.75
N ALA A 224 12.98 6.72 10.90
CA ALA A 224 13.75 7.78 11.55
C ALA A 224 14.07 8.92 10.58
#